data_AF-A0A925YN05-F1
#
_entry.id   AF-A0A925YN05-F1
#
_cell.length_a   1.000
_cell.length_b   1.000
_cell.length_c   1.000
_cell.angle_alpha   90.00
_cell.angle_beta   90.00
_cell.angle_gamma   90.00
#
_symmetry.space_group_name_H-M   'P 1'
#
loop_
_entity.id
_entity.type
_entity.pdbx_description
1 polymer ?
#
loop_
_entity_poly.entity_id
_entity_poly.type
_entity_poly.pdbx_seq_one_letter_code
_entity_poly.pdbx_strand_id
1 'polypeptide(L)'
;MKYSKWIGIAGSVLLIIACMLPWVTIESRNIVATGLRTDGTSFGKPGLMNLILAIFATLFFLLPKIWAKRTNLFVCGFNLAWAVRNYIIVSGCFAGECPDKETGLYLLILSAVIMVTSAVFPDLELKKED
;
A
#
# COMPACT_ATOMS: atom_id res chain seq x y z
N MET A 1 20.72 -2.76 -3.27
CA MET A 1 20.44 -3.52 -4.52
C MET A 1 20.42 -2.54 -5.68
N LYS A 2 21.15 -2.79 -6.78
CA LYS A 2 21.21 -1.89 -7.96
C LYS A 2 19.85 -1.50 -8.55
N TYR A 3 18.81 -2.28 -8.24
CA TYR A 3 17.44 -2.08 -8.74
C TYR A 3 16.42 -1.67 -7.67
N SER A 4 16.86 -1.34 -6.45
CA SER A 4 15.95 -1.08 -5.33
C SER A 4 14.96 0.05 -5.61
N LYS A 5 15.41 1.11 -6.29
CA LYS A 5 14.57 2.22 -6.74
C LYS A 5 13.42 1.74 -7.64
N TRP A 6 13.74 0.92 -8.64
CA TRP A 6 12.76 0.41 -9.60
C TRP A 6 11.79 -0.58 -8.96
N ILE A 7 12.29 -1.44 -8.06
CA ILE A 7 11.45 -2.37 -7.31
C ILE A 7 10.48 -1.61 -6.39
N GLY A 8 10.92 -0.53 -5.74
CA GLY A 8 10.06 0.31 -4.91
C GLY A 8 8.97 1.04 -5.70
N ILE A 9 9.32 1.57 -6.88
CA ILE A 9 8.34 2.20 -7.80
C ILE A 9 7.37 1.15 -8.36
N ALA A 10 7.85 -0.03 -8.74
CA ALA A 10 6.97 -1.12 -9.18
C ALA A 10 6.01 -1.54 -8.04
N GLY A 11 6.50 -1.60 -6.80
CA GLY A 11 5.70 -1.86 -5.61
C GLY A 11 4.60 -0.81 -5.38
N SER A 12 4.93 0.49 -5.54
CA SER A 12 3.93 1.56 -5.38
C SER A 12 2.87 1.55 -6.49
N VAL A 13 3.25 1.24 -7.74
CA VAL A 13 2.30 1.04 -8.85
C VAL A 13 1.41 -0.17 -8.59
N LEU A 14 1.97 -1.29 -8.12
CA LEU A 14 1.20 -2.49 -7.76
C LEU A 14 0.19 -2.17 -6.66
N LEU A 15 0.57 -1.34 -5.67
CA LEU A 15 -0.30 -0.91 -4.59
C LEU A 15 -1.49 -0.07 -5.09
N ILE A 16 -1.23 0.85 -6.02
CA ILE A 16 -2.28 1.65 -6.66
C ILE A 16 -3.27 0.73 -7.40
N ILE A 17 -2.76 -0.24 -8.16
CA ILE A 17 -3.60 -1.23 -8.86
C ILE A 17 -4.41 -2.06 -7.86
N ALA A 18 -3.79 -2.50 -6.77
CA ALA A 18 -4.45 -3.26 -5.71
C ALA A 18 -5.61 -2.48 -5.07
N CYS A 19 -5.50 -1.15 -4.94
CA CYS A 19 -6.60 -0.30 -4.46
C CYS A 19 -7.81 -0.23 -5.40
N MET A 20 -7.64 -0.50 -6.69
CA MET A 20 -8.72 -0.52 -7.68
C MET A 20 -9.36 -1.90 -7.85
N LEU A 21 -8.70 -2.95 -7.38
CA LEU A 21 -9.21 -4.32 -7.40
C LEU A 21 -10.26 -4.56 -6.29
N PRO A 22 -11.13 -5.57 -6.47
CA PRO A 22 -12.04 -6.00 -5.41
C PRO A 22 -11.21 -6.51 -4.23
N TRP A 23 -11.55 -6.00 -3.04
CA TRP A 23 -10.93 -6.38 -1.78
C TRP A 23 -11.76 -7.43 -1.07
N VAL A 24 -13.08 -7.23 -1.09
CA VAL A 24 -14.04 -8.06 -0.40
C VAL A 24 -15.36 -8.05 -1.16
N THR A 25 -16.04 -9.18 -1.16
CA THR A 25 -17.41 -9.33 -1.60
C THR A 25 -18.31 -9.66 -0.41
N ILE A 26 -19.44 -8.95 -0.28
CA ILE A 26 -20.45 -9.20 0.76
C ILE A 26 -21.66 -9.82 0.06
N GLU A 27 -21.80 -11.14 0.14
CA GLU A 27 -22.83 -11.90 -0.57
C GLU A 27 -24.27 -11.46 -0.19
N SER A 28 -24.51 -11.18 1.10
CA SER A 28 -25.82 -10.79 1.63
C SER A 28 -26.42 -9.54 0.96
N ARG A 29 -25.56 -8.61 0.53
CA ARG A 29 -25.95 -7.34 -0.09
C ARG A 29 -25.50 -7.21 -1.55
N ASN A 30 -24.85 -8.24 -2.11
CA ASN A 30 -24.20 -8.19 -3.43
C ASN A 30 -23.31 -6.95 -3.62
N ILE A 31 -22.58 -6.55 -2.58
CA ILE A 31 -21.70 -5.37 -2.62
C ILE A 31 -20.27 -5.85 -2.84
N VAL A 32 -19.65 -5.36 -3.92
CA VAL A 32 -18.22 -5.51 -4.17
C VAL A 32 -17.48 -4.29 -3.61
N ALA A 33 -16.79 -4.48 -2.49
CA ALA A 33 -15.98 -3.44 -1.88
C ALA A 33 -14.59 -3.42 -2.52
N THR A 34 -14.19 -2.23 -2.98
CA THR A 34 -12.83 -1.93 -3.46
C THR A 34 -12.16 -0.95 -2.49
N GLY A 35 -10.87 -0.70 -2.67
CA GLY A 35 -10.18 0.31 -1.86
C GLY A 35 -10.74 1.74 -2.02
N LEU A 36 -11.37 2.04 -3.16
CA LEU A 36 -11.88 3.37 -3.50
C LEU A 36 -13.39 3.53 -3.38
N ARG A 37 -14.12 2.42 -3.54
CA ARG A 37 -15.58 2.38 -3.51
C ARG A 37 -16.03 1.28 -2.56
N THR A 38 -16.66 1.69 -1.46
CA THR A 38 -17.29 0.79 -0.50
C THR A 38 -18.73 1.25 -0.24
N ASP A 39 -19.44 1.52 -1.34
CA ASP A 39 -20.80 2.05 -1.35
C ASP A 39 -21.72 1.14 -0.52
N GLY A 40 -22.46 1.70 0.45
CA GLY A 40 -23.35 0.93 1.33
C GLY A 40 -22.71 0.34 2.60
N THR A 41 -21.43 0.63 2.88
CA THR A 41 -20.74 0.25 4.12
C THR A 41 -20.23 1.46 4.91
N SER A 42 -19.94 1.29 6.20
CA SER A 42 -19.37 2.34 7.06
C SER A 42 -17.84 2.48 6.92
N PHE A 43 -17.21 1.78 5.96
CA PHE A 43 -15.75 1.75 5.79
C PHE A 43 -15.16 3.01 5.14
N GLY A 44 -15.99 3.84 4.50
CA GLY A 44 -15.56 5.10 3.87
C GLY A 44 -14.77 4.89 2.57
N LYS A 45 -13.52 5.37 2.50
CA LYS A 45 -12.62 5.18 1.34
C LYS A 45 -11.26 4.69 1.82
N PRO A 46 -11.15 3.41 2.21
CA PRO A 46 -10.00 2.91 2.97
C PRO A 46 -8.67 2.97 2.20
N GLY A 47 -8.70 2.85 0.87
CA GLY A 47 -7.55 2.90 -0.02
C GLY A 47 -7.01 4.30 -0.30
N LEU A 48 -7.73 5.37 0.05
CA LEU A 48 -7.34 6.74 -0.29
C LEU A 48 -6.04 7.16 0.41
N MET A 49 -5.86 6.80 1.68
CA MET A 49 -4.61 7.06 2.41
C MET A 49 -3.44 6.28 1.81
N ASN A 50 -3.66 5.01 1.45
CA ASN A 50 -2.67 4.15 0.81
C ASN A 50 -2.20 4.73 -0.53
N LEU A 51 -3.12 5.29 -1.33
CA LEU A 51 -2.80 5.98 -2.58
C LEU A 51 -1.96 7.24 -2.36
N ILE A 52 -2.35 8.10 -1.41
CA ILE A 52 -1.60 9.32 -1.08
C ILE A 52 -0.17 8.97 -0.67
N LEU A 53 -0.02 7.99 0.23
CA LEU A 53 1.29 7.53 0.71
C LEU A 53 2.12 6.88 -0.41
N ALA A 54 1.49 6.15 -1.33
CA ALA A 54 2.18 5.57 -2.49
C ALA A 54 2.72 6.63 -3.45
N ILE A 55 1.98 7.73 -3.66
CA ILE A 55 2.46 8.88 -4.45
C ILE A 55 3.69 9.50 -3.78
N PHE A 56 3.62 9.78 -2.46
CA PHE A 56 4.77 10.32 -1.72
C PHE A 56 5.98 9.38 -1.75
N ALA A 57 5.77 8.07 -1.55
CA ALA A 57 6.83 7.09 -1.60
C ALA A 57 7.51 7.06 -2.99
N THR A 58 6.72 7.12 -4.06
CA THR A 58 7.24 7.17 -5.44
C THR A 58 8.11 8.41 -5.67
N LEU A 59 7.67 9.57 -5.20
CA LEU A 59 8.46 10.81 -5.27
C LEU A 59 9.79 10.69 -4.49
N PHE A 60 9.76 10.09 -3.30
CA PHE A 60 10.99 9.90 -2.51
C PHE A 60 11.93 8.84 -3.08
N PHE A 61 11.43 7.81 -3.77
CA PHE A 61 12.27 6.87 -4.52
C PHE A 61 12.99 7.55 -5.71
N LEU A 62 12.41 8.59 -6.30
CA LEU A 62 13.01 9.33 -7.41
C LEU A 62 14.14 10.28 -6.96
N LEU A 63 14.04 10.84 -5.75
CA LEU A 63 14.98 11.82 -5.21
C LEU A 63 16.29 11.18 -4.71
N PRO A 64 17.47 11.53 -5.27
CA PRO A 64 18.77 10.99 -4.82
C PRO A 64 19.31 11.75 -3.59
N LYS A 65 18.46 12.05 -2.60
CA LYS A 65 18.85 12.77 -1.37
C LYS A 65 18.79 11.85 -0.15
N ILE A 66 19.77 11.96 0.75
CA ILE A 66 19.84 11.13 1.97
C ILE A 66 18.60 11.33 2.85
N TRP A 67 18.15 12.57 3.04
CA TRP A 67 16.95 12.87 3.81
C TRP A 67 15.68 12.25 3.20
N ALA A 68 15.53 12.30 1.87
CA ALA A 68 14.40 11.71 1.18
C ALA A 68 14.30 10.20 1.44
N LYS A 69 15.43 9.49 1.50
CA LYS A 69 15.46 8.05 1.79
C LYS A 69 15.05 7.70 3.20
N ARG A 70 15.50 8.48 4.19
CA ARG A 70 15.11 8.29 5.60
C ARG A 70 13.61 8.52 5.78
N THR A 71 13.08 9.58 5.17
CA THR A 71 11.64 9.86 5.19
C THR A 71 10.86 8.80 4.41
N ASN A 72 11.39 8.29 3.30
CA ASN A 72 10.72 7.25 2.51
C ASN A 72 10.49 5.97 3.29
N LEU A 73 11.46 5.55 4.11
CA LEU A 73 11.30 4.38 4.98
C LEU A 73 10.14 4.55 5.95
N PHE A 74 9.99 5.74 6.54
CA PHE A 74 8.86 6.05 7.42
C PHE A 74 7.53 6.04 6.65
N VAL A 75 7.48 6.63 5.46
CA VAL A 75 6.28 6.66 4.60
C VAL A 75 5.86 5.24 4.19
N CYS A 76 6.80 4.41 3.77
CA CYS A 76 6.53 3.02 3.40
C CYS A 76 6.08 2.19 4.61
N GLY A 77 6.70 2.37 5.78
CA GLY A 77 6.29 1.70 7.01
C GLY A 77 4.88 2.10 7.46
N PHE A 78 4.55 3.39 7.37
CA PHE A 78 3.21 3.89 7.68
C PHE A 78 2.17 3.37 6.67
N ASN A 79 2.52 3.28 5.39
CA ASN A 79 1.69 2.66 4.36
C ASN A 79 1.40 1.18 4.67
N LEU A 80 2.42 0.41 5.05
CA LEU A 80 2.24 -0.98 5.49
C LEU A 80 1.32 -1.09 6.70
N ALA A 81 1.51 -0.25 7.72
CA ALA A 81 0.62 -0.22 8.89
C ALA A 81 -0.84 0.08 8.49
N TRP A 82 -1.06 1.01 7.56
CA TRP A 82 -2.39 1.33 7.04
C TRP A 82 -2.99 0.20 6.20
N ALA A 83 -2.19 -0.48 5.38
CA ALA A 83 -2.59 -1.68 4.64
C ALA A 83 -3.02 -2.82 5.58
N VAL A 84 -2.26 -3.07 6.66
CA VAL A 84 -2.62 -4.07 7.68
C VAL A 84 -3.90 -3.68 8.41
N ARG A 85 -4.05 -2.40 8.79
CA ARG A 85 -5.31 -1.88 9.36
C ARG A 85 -6.50 -2.15 8.43
N ASN A 86 -6.34 -1.83 7.14
CA ASN A 86 -7.39 -2.06 6.15
C ASN A 86 -7.72 -3.54 5.99
N TYR A 87 -6.72 -4.43 6.02
CA TYR A 87 -6.94 -5.86 5.99
C TYR A 87 -7.78 -6.32 7.19
N ILE A 88 -7.44 -5.89 8.42
CA ILE A 88 -8.17 -6.28 9.63
C ILE A 88 -9.61 -5.76 9.60
N ILE A 89 -9.80 -4.49 9.24
CA ILE A 89 -11.12 -3.86 9.25
C ILE A 89 -12.01 -4.39 8.12
N VAL A 90 -11.50 -4.51 6.89
CA VAL A 90 -12.34 -4.87 5.74
C VAL A 90 -12.63 -6.37 5.71
N SER A 91 -11.72 -7.21 6.23
CA SER A 91 -11.94 -8.65 6.30
C SER A 91 -12.57 -9.14 7.61
N GLY A 92 -12.84 -8.24 8.55
CA GLY A 92 -13.49 -8.55 9.81
C GLY A 92 -14.96 -8.91 9.60
N CYS A 93 -15.46 -9.86 10.40
CA CYS A 93 -16.89 -10.18 10.41
C CYS A 93 -17.63 -9.16 11.28
N PHE A 94 -18.70 -8.56 10.73
CA PHE A 94 -19.55 -7.62 11.45
C PHE A 94 -20.99 -8.12 11.46
N ALA A 95 -21.66 -8.03 12.61
CA ALA A 95 -23.05 -8.46 12.78
C ALA A 95 -23.35 -9.90 12.32
N GLY A 96 -22.37 -10.81 12.39
CA GLY A 96 -22.52 -12.22 12.00
C GLY A 96 -22.32 -12.51 10.52
N GLU A 97 -22.05 -11.49 9.69
CA GLU A 97 -21.70 -11.66 8.29
C GLU A 97 -20.19 -11.55 8.10
N CYS A 98 -19.59 -12.56 7.46
CA CYS A 98 -18.18 -12.58 7.14
C CYS A 98 -17.99 -12.27 5.64
N PRO A 99 -17.20 -11.24 5.31
CA PRO A 99 -16.89 -10.93 3.93
C PRO A 99 -15.96 -11.96 3.28
N ASP A 100 -16.18 -12.24 2.00
CA ASP A 100 -15.28 -13.09 1.21
C ASP A 100 -14.06 -12.28 0.75
N LYS A 101 -12.87 -12.79 1.06
CA LYS A 101 -11.60 -12.11 0.79
C LYS A 101 -11.19 -12.29 -0.65
N GLU A 102 -11.01 -11.18 -1.34
CA GLU A 102 -10.61 -11.16 -2.74
C GLU A 102 -9.11 -10.87 -2.90
N THR A 103 -8.61 -11.13 -4.11
CA THR A 103 -7.17 -11.01 -4.45
C THR A 103 -6.59 -9.61 -4.21
N GLY A 104 -7.40 -8.55 -4.35
CA GLY A 104 -6.95 -7.16 -4.16
C GLY A 104 -6.44 -6.90 -2.74
N LEU A 105 -7.03 -7.54 -1.72
CA LEU A 105 -6.64 -7.37 -0.32
C LEU A 105 -5.26 -7.98 -0.03
N TYR A 106 -4.96 -9.14 -0.63
CA TYR A 106 -3.65 -9.79 -0.51
C TYR A 106 -2.57 -9.03 -1.28
N LEU A 107 -2.89 -8.54 -2.48
CA LEU A 107 -1.99 -7.71 -3.29
C LEU A 107 -1.64 -6.39 -2.60
N LEU A 108 -2.56 -5.81 -1.84
CA LEU A 108 -2.32 -4.59 -1.06
C LEU A 108 -1.23 -4.79 0.00
N ILE A 109 -1.29 -5.89 0.77
CA ILE A 109 -0.26 -6.19 1.77
C ILE A 109 1.06 -6.52 1.09
N LEU A 110 1.02 -7.36 0.05
CA LEU A 110 2.23 -7.78 -0.66
C LEU A 110 2.99 -6.58 -1.25
N SER A 111 2.27 -5.65 -1.90
CA SER A 111 2.87 -4.42 -2.43
C SER A 111 3.48 -3.55 -1.33
N ALA A 112 2.79 -3.37 -0.21
CA ALA A 112 3.32 -2.58 0.91
C ALA A 112 4.60 -3.19 1.51
N VAL A 113 4.69 -4.52 1.58
CA VAL A 113 5.93 -5.22 2.01
C VAL A 113 7.06 -5.00 1.00
N ILE A 114 6.78 -5.08 -0.30
CA ILE A 114 7.77 -4.79 -1.35
C ILE A 114 8.28 -3.35 -1.26
N MET A 115 7.39 -2.39 -0.99
CA MET A 115 7.79 -0.99 -0.79
C MET A 115 8.68 -0.79 0.44
N VAL A 116 8.38 -1.43 1.57
CA VAL A 116 9.22 -1.33 2.77
C VAL A 116 10.59 -1.97 2.54
N THR A 117 10.63 -3.18 1.99
CA THR A 117 11.89 -3.90 1.72
C THR A 117 12.80 -3.12 0.76
N SER A 118 12.25 -2.52 -0.29
CA SER A 118 13.01 -1.63 -1.18
C SER A 118 13.47 -0.34 -0.49
N ALA A 119 12.66 0.23 0.40
CA ALA A 119 13.04 1.41 1.18
C ALA A 119 14.15 1.13 2.20
N VAL A 120 14.25 -0.08 2.73
CA VAL A 120 15.32 -0.52 3.67
C VAL A 120 16.68 -0.64 2.97
N PHE A 121 16.71 -1.05 1.70
CA PHE A 121 17.95 -1.25 0.94
C PHE A 121 18.12 -0.27 -0.23
N PRO A 122 18.18 1.05 0.01
CA PRO A 122 18.20 2.02 -1.06
C PRO A 122 19.57 2.07 -1.73
N ASP A 123 19.60 2.19 -3.05
CA ASP A 123 20.85 2.33 -3.82
C ASP A 123 21.34 3.77 -3.74
N LEU A 124 22.35 4.06 -2.93
CA LEU A 124 22.96 5.39 -2.81
C LEU A 124 24.45 5.29 -3.09
N GLU A 125 24.91 5.97 -4.13
CA GLU A 125 26.31 6.30 -4.29
C GLU A 125 26.60 7.51 -3.39
N LEU A 126 27.31 7.28 -2.27
CA LEU A 126 27.81 8.36 -1.45
C LEU A 126 28.95 9.04 -2.23
N LYS A 127 28.75 10.30 -2.63
CA LYS A 127 29.84 11.13 -3.11
C LYS A 127 30.83 11.27 -1.95
N LYS A 128 32.02 10.68 -2.07
CA LYS A 128 33.12 10.94 -1.15
C LYS A 128 33.46 12.43 -1.28
N GLU A 129 33.32 13.17 -0.20
CA GLU A 129 34.01 14.45 -0.06
C GLU A 129 35.48 14.10 0.22
N ASP A 130 36.34 14.47 -0.72
CA ASP A 130 37.81 14.44 -0.56
C ASP A 130 38.26 15.58 0.38
#